data_AF-A0A1I7MQQ6-F1
#
_entry.id   AF-A0A1I7MQQ6-F1
#
_cell.length_a   1.000
_cell.length_b   1.000
_cell.length_c   1.000
_cell.angle_alpha   90.00
_cell.angle_beta   90.00
_cell.angle_gamma   90.00
#
_symmetry.space_group_name_H-M   'P 1'
#
loop_
_entity.id
_entity.type
_entity.pdbx_description
1 polymer ?
#
loop_
_entity_poly.entity_id
_entity_poly.type
_entity_poly.pdbx_seq_one_letter_code
_entity_poly.pdbx_strand_id
1 'polypeptide(L)'
;MHLTEREGLEAVAELWSHCPAVSLPGALWRLYALRSAILADPHRAAALFRDGRHAAPVARLVAGAAEPPGADQMVQMADSVLSGAFRGDFDMALERAAAFCRVISLGQSHHAEALEVSRPEPAASMLQRAQRLLGTAEDLEQAAAAWRGGTLD
;
A
#
# COMPACT_ATOMS: atom_id res chain seq x y z
N MET A 1 -4.13 14.87 23.16
CA MET A 1 -2.73 14.53 23.47
C MET A 1 -2.19 13.56 22.40
N HIS A 2 -2.24 13.92 21.11
CA HIS A 2 -1.93 13.01 19.99
C HIS A 2 -0.86 13.55 19.01
N LEU A 3 -0.27 14.72 19.27
CA LEU A 3 0.72 15.31 18.37
C LEU A 3 2.09 14.63 18.52
N THR A 4 2.49 14.31 19.75
CA THR A 4 3.82 13.77 20.09
C THR A 4 4.04 12.35 19.57
N GLU A 5 3.02 11.49 19.55
CA GLU A 5 3.14 10.13 18.99
C GLU A 5 3.30 10.16 17.47
N ARG A 6 2.61 11.10 16.80
CA ARG A 6 2.62 11.21 15.34
C ARG A 6 3.95 11.77 14.82
N GLU A 7 4.48 12.81 15.47
CA GLU A 7 5.80 13.36 15.13
C GLU A 7 6.95 12.39 15.46
N GLY A 8 6.82 11.61 16.53
CA GLY A 8 7.80 10.56 16.86
C GLY A 8 7.85 9.43 15.83
N LEU A 9 6.69 9.05 15.27
CA LEU A 9 6.60 8.04 14.22
C LEU A 9 7.20 8.53 12.90
N GLU A 10 6.98 9.78 12.51
CA GLU A 10 7.54 10.36 11.28
C GLU A 10 9.07 10.38 11.29
N ALA A 11 9.69 10.76 12.43
CA ALA A 11 11.14 10.79 12.56
C ALA A 11 11.79 9.38 12.50
N VAL A 12 11.13 8.37 13.08
CA VAL A 12 11.59 6.98 13.03
C VAL A 12 11.37 6.37 11.65
N ALA A 13 10.29 6.76 10.98
CA ALA A 13 9.97 6.31 9.64
C ALA A 13 11.04 6.74 8.62
N GLU A 14 11.59 7.95 8.74
CA GLU A 14 12.70 8.41 7.89
C GLU A 14 13.98 7.58 8.07
N LEU A 15 14.29 7.14 9.30
CA LEU A 15 15.41 6.23 9.56
C LEU A 15 15.21 4.87 8.88
N TRP A 16 13.99 4.31 8.95
CA TRP A 16 13.67 3.01 8.34
C TRP A 16 13.61 3.04 6.82
N SER A 17 13.45 4.21 6.20
CA SER A 17 13.40 4.33 4.74
C SER A 17 14.68 3.85 4.04
N HIS A 18 15.80 3.80 4.77
CA HIS A 18 17.10 3.33 4.30
C HIS A 18 17.36 1.84 4.57
N CYS A 19 16.46 1.16 5.29
CA CYS A 19 16.60 -0.25 5.60
C CYS A 19 16.29 -1.14 4.37
N PRO A 20 16.87 -2.36 4.30
CA PRO A 20 16.54 -3.32 3.26
C PRO A 20 15.03 -3.54 3.16
N ALA A 21 14.54 -3.74 1.93
CA ALA A 21 13.11 -3.89 1.68
C ALA A 21 12.47 -5.02 2.49
N VAL A 22 13.15 -6.17 2.50
CA VAL A 22 12.76 -7.38 3.21
C VAL A 22 13.52 -7.43 4.53
N SER A 23 13.14 -6.52 5.43
CA SER A 23 13.55 -6.45 6.84
C SER A 23 12.34 -5.93 7.65
N LEU A 24 12.30 -6.17 8.95
CA LEU A 24 11.27 -5.65 9.83
C LEU A 24 11.12 -4.12 9.73
N PRO A 25 12.18 -3.30 9.87
CA PRO A 25 12.05 -1.85 9.71
C PRO A 25 11.65 -1.45 8.28
N GLY A 26 12.19 -2.12 7.25
CA GLY A 26 11.84 -1.83 5.86
C GLY A 26 10.38 -2.13 5.50
N ALA A 27 9.81 -3.18 6.11
CA ALA A 27 8.40 -3.56 5.98
C ALA A 27 7.49 -2.56 6.72
N LEU A 28 7.83 -2.18 7.96
CA LEU A 28 7.09 -1.19 8.74
C LEU A 28 7.06 0.18 8.04
N TRP A 29 8.18 0.61 7.47
CA TRP A 29 8.24 1.83 6.67
C TRP A 29 7.26 1.79 5.49
N ARG A 30 7.22 0.69 4.73
CA ARG A 30 6.30 0.54 3.59
C ARG A 30 4.84 0.61 4.01
N LEU A 31 4.47 -0.03 5.13
CA LEU A 31 3.13 0.09 5.70
C LEU A 31 2.79 1.53 6.07
N TYR A 32 3.73 2.24 6.71
CA TYR A 32 3.54 3.65 7.08
C TYR A 32 3.42 4.57 5.87
N ALA A 33 4.29 4.40 4.87
CA ALA A 33 4.28 5.17 3.64
C ALA A 33 2.99 4.94 2.84
N LEU A 34 2.52 3.70 2.77
CA LEU A 34 1.24 3.36 2.13
C LEU A 34 0.07 4.05 2.82
N ARG A 35 0.00 3.99 4.16
CA ARG A 35 -1.03 4.68 4.94
C ARG A 35 -0.98 6.19 4.71
N SER A 36 0.21 6.78 4.75
CA SER A 36 0.42 8.21 4.55
C SER A 36 -0.03 8.65 3.15
N ALA A 37 0.28 7.86 2.11
CA ALA A 37 -0.18 8.11 0.75
C ALA A 37 -1.71 8.05 0.61
N ILE A 38 -2.36 7.10 1.29
CA ILE A 38 -3.84 7.00 1.31
C ILE A 38 -4.45 8.21 2.02
N LEU A 39 -3.91 8.62 3.17
CA LEU A 39 -4.42 9.76 3.94
C LEU A 39 -4.24 11.09 3.21
N ALA A 40 -3.22 11.22 2.37
CA ALA A 40 -2.98 12.43 1.59
C ALA A 40 -4.06 12.68 0.53
N ASP A 41 -4.62 11.62 -0.08
CA ASP A 41 -5.72 11.72 -1.04
C ASP A 41 -6.60 10.44 -1.04
N PRO A 42 -7.50 10.29 -0.05
CA PRO A 42 -8.33 9.09 0.07
C PRO A 42 -9.30 8.89 -1.10
N HIS A 43 -9.75 9.98 -1.72
CA HIS A 43 -10.67 9.94 -2.85
C HIS A 43 -9.98 9.37 -4.09
N ARG A 44 -8.74 9.79 -4.36
CA ARG A 44 -7.94 9.22 -5.44
C ARG A 44 -7.63 7.74 -5.20
N ALA A 45 -7.28 7.38 -3.96
CA ALA A 45 -7.08 5.97 -3.61
C ALA A 45 -8.34 5.13 -3.88
N ALA A 46 -9.52 5.64 -3.51
CA ALA A 46 -10.79 4.96 -3.74
C ALA A 46 -11.12 4.81 -5.24
N ALA A 47 -10.82 5.83 -6.06
CA ALA A 47 -11.03 5.78 -7.51
C ALA A 47 -10.12 4.73 -8.16
N LEU A 48 -8.82 4.77 -7.87
CA LEU A 48 -7.86 3.79 -8.38
C LEU A 48 -8.19 2.37 -7.91
N PHE A 49 -8.60 2.20 -6.65
CA PHE A 49 -9.00 0.90 -6.13
C PHE A 49 -10.22 0.35 -6.89
N ARG A 50 -11.24 1.19 -7.10
CA ARG A 50 -12.45 0.82 -7.85
C ARG A 50 -12.14 0.37 -9.27
N ASP A 51 -11.21 1.04 -9.93
CA ASP A 51 -10.88 0.76 -11.33
C ASP A 51 -9.89 -0.41 -11.48
N GLY A 52 -9.11 -0.72 -10.45
CA GLY A 52 -8.21 -1.88 -10.42
C GLY A 52 -8.86 -3.18 -9.94
N ARG A 53 -9.87 -3.12 -9.06
CA ARG A 53 -10.41 -4.31 -8.35
C ARG A 53 -11.03 -5.37 -9.26
N HIS A 54 -11.50 -4.98 -10.44
CA HIS A 54 -12.15 -5.90 -11.38
C HIS A 54 -11.14 -6.81 -12.09
N ALA A 55 -9.90 -6.34 -12.25
CA ALA A 55 -8.81 -7.11 -12.84
C ALA A 55 -8.05 -7.98 -11.81
N ALA A 56 -8.31 -7.81 -10.51
CA ALA A 56 -7.66 -8.57 -9.44
C ALA A 56 -8.63 -9.00 -8.33
N PRO A 57 -9.54 -9.96 -8.60
CA PRO A 57 -10.57 -10.37 -7.64
C PRO A 57 -9.98 -11.00 -6.36
N VAL A 58 -8.89 -11.77 -6.47
CA VAL A 58 -8.21 -12.37 -5.32
C VAL A 58 -7.51 -11.29 -4.49
N ALA A 59 -6.75 -10.39 -5.12
CA ALA A 59 -6.07 -9.31 -4.41
C ALA A 59 -7.07 -8.34 -3.75
N ARG A 60 -8.21 -8.08 -4.38
CA ARG A 60 -9.30 -7.31 -3.77
C ARG A 60 -9.84 -7.98 -2.49
N LEU A 61 -10.11 -9.28 -2.55
CA LEU A 61 -10.59 -10.04 -1.39
C LEU A 61 -9.58 -10.00 -0.25
N VAL A 62 -8.30 -10.20 -0.56
CA VAL A 62 -7.21 -10.14 0.42
C VAL A 62 -7.06 -8.73 1.00
N ALA A 63 -7.07 -7.67 0.18
CA ALA A 63 -6.98 -6.30 0.68
C ALA A 63 -8.09 -5.98 1.71
N GLY A 64 -9.28 -6.57 1.55
CA GLY A 64 -10.35 -6.51 2.54
C GLY A 64 -10.99 -5.13 2.67
N ALA A 65 -10.97 -4.32 1.61
CA ALA A 65 -11.68 -3.06 1.58
C ALA A 65 -13.20 -3.29 1.52
N ALA A 66 -13.96 -2.55 2.34
CA ALA A 66 -15.42 -2.64 2.36
C ALA A 66 -16.06 -2.12 1.06
N GLU A 67 -17.27 -2.61 0.76
CA GLU A 67 -18.00 -2.33 -0.47
C GLU A 67 -19.24 -1.46 -0.22
N PRO A 68 -19.46 -0.38 -1.01
CA PRO A 68 -18.61 0.12 -2.09
C PRO A 68 -17.32 0.81 -1.61
N PRO A 69 -16.22 0.80 -2.38
CA PRO A 69 -14.98 1.47 -2.02
C PRO A 69 -15.16 2.99 -2.13
N GLY A 70 -15.18 3.65 -0.97
CA GLY A 70 -15.12 5.08 -0.79
C GLY A 70 -13.87 5.52 -0.02
N ALA A 71 -13.68 6.83 0.10
CA ALA A 71 -12.57 7.45 0.81
C ALA A 71 -12.43 6.90 2.24
N ASP A 72 -13.53 6.88 2.99
CA ASP A 72 -13.55 6.37 4.37
C ASP A 72 -13.16 4.89 4.45
N GLN A 73 -13.57 4.08 3.48
CA GLN A 73 -13.21 2.66 3.42
C GLN A 73 -11.71 2.47 3.14
N MET A 74 -11.09 3.35 2.36
CA MET A 74 -9.63 3.31 2.14
C MET A 74 -8.87 3.67 3.40
N VAL A 75 -9.33 4.69 4.14
CA VAL A 75 -8.74 5.08 5.42
C VAL A 75 -8.87 3.96 6.45
N GLN A 76 -10.07 3.39 6.60
CA GLN A 76 -10.32 2.27 7.51
C GLN A 76 -9.46 1.03 7.17
N MET A 77 -9.30 0.72 5.88
CA MET A 77 -8.42 -0.36 5.44
C MET A 77 -6.96 -0.08 5.82
N ALA A 78 -6.46 1.13 5.57
CA ALA A 78 -5.08 1.51 5.92
C ALA A 78 -4.83 1.45 7.43
N ASP A 79 -5.80 1.92 8.24
CA ASP A 79 -5.73 1.84 9.70
C ASP A 79 -5.83 0.38 10.20
N SER A 80 -6.64 -0.46 9.56
CA SER A 80 -6.75 -1.89 9.88
C SER A 80 -5.46 -2.65 9.59
N VAL A 81 -4.81 -2.37 8.47
CA VAL A 81 -3.49 -2.95 8.13
C VAL A 81 -2.46 -2.56 9.17
N LEU A 82 -2.34 -1.27 9.49
CA LEU A 82 -1.34 -0.80 10.44
C LEU A 82 -1.62 -1.31 11.87
N SER A 83 -2.89 -1.32 12.31
CA SER A 83 -3.25 -1.84 13.63
C SER A 83 -3.07 -3.36 13.75
N GLY A 84 -3.36 -4.13 12.69
CA GLY A 84 -3.10 -5.58 12.65
C GLY A 84 -1.62 -5.90 12.80
N ALA A 85 -0.75 -5.12 12.13
CA ALA A 85 0.70 -5.25 12.25
C ALA A 85 1.20 -5.15 13.70
N PHE A 86 0.63 -4.25 14.50
CA PHE A 86 0.99 -4.08 15.92
C PHE A 86 0.30 -5.06 16.88
N ARG A 87 -0.71 -5.81 16.44
CA ARG A 87 -1.51 -6.74 17.29
C ARG A 87 -1.08 -8.21 17.18
N GLY A 88 -0.04 -8.50 16.40
CA GLY A 88 0.49 -9.85 16.22
C GLY A 88 0.12 -10.51 14.90
N ASP A 89 -0.68 -9.84 14.07
CA ASP A 89 -1.11 -10.32 12.75
C ASP A 89 -0.22 -9.75 11.63
N PHE A 90 1.10 -9.73 11.84
CA PHE A 90 2.03 -8.96 11.01
C PHE A 90 2.12 -9.45 9.57
N ASP A 91 2.26 -10.77 9.36
CA ASP A 91 2.24 -11.38 8.03
C ASP A 91 0.95 -11.09 7.28
N MET A 92 -0.21 -11.25 7.94
CA MET A 92 -1.49 -10.95 7.34
C MET A 92 -1.60 -9.45 6.98
N ALA A 93 -1.13 -8.54 7.84
CA ALA A 93 -1.11 -7.12 7.52
C ALA A 93 -0.26 -6.81 6.27
N LEU A 94 0.92 -7.45 6.15
CA LEU A 94 1.79 -7.31 4.98
C LEU A 94 1.14 -7.87 3.71
N GLU A 95 0.51 -9.05 3.77
CA GLU A 95 -0.20 -9.64 2.62
C GLU A 95 -1.39 -8.78 2.16
N ARG A 96 -2.15 -8.21 3.11
CA ARG A 96 -3.25 -7.27 2.80
C ARG A 96 -2.74 -5.99 2.14
N ALA A 97 -1.65 -5.43 2.64
CA ALA A 97 -1.01 -4.25 2.06
C ALA A 97 -0.47 -4.52 0.65
N ALA A 98 0.19 -5.66 0.44
CA ALA A 98 0.69 -6.08 -0.87
C ALA A 98 -0.45 -6.23 -1.88
N ALA A 99 -1.53 -6.89 -1.47
CA ALA A 99 -2.73 -7.05 -2.29
C ALA A 99 -3.35 -5.69 -2.66
N PHE A 100 -3.41 -4.75 -1.72
CA PHE A 100 -3.85 -3.38 -2.01
C PHE A 100 -2.94 -2.67 -3.03
N CYS A 101 -1.62 -2.75 -2.87
CA CYS A 101 -0.65 -2.18 -3.81
C CYS A 101 -0.87 -2.70 -5.24
N ARG A 102 -1.15 -4.00 -5.41
CA ARG A 102 -1.49 -4.59 -6.72
C ARG A 102 -2.78 -4.03 -7.31
N VAL A 103 -3.83 -3.92 -6.51
CA VAL A 103 -5.11 -3.35 -6.97
C VAL A 103 -4.92 -1.89 -7.40
N ILE A 104 -4.22 -1.07 -6.62
CA ILE A 104 -3.95 0.33 -6.99
C ILE A 104 -3.07 0.43 -8.23
N SER A 105 -2.05 -0.42 -8.36
CA SER A 105 -1.19 -0.48 -9.55
C SER A 105 -2.00 -0.73 -10.82
N LEU A 106 -2.92 -1.69 -10.79
CA LEU A 106 -3.83 -1.95 -11.92
C LEU A 106 -4.72 -0.75 -12.23
N GLY A 107 -5.29 -0.10 -11.20
CA GLY A 107 -6.06 1.12 -11.39
C GLY A 107 -5.24 2.25 -12.04
N GLN A 108 -3.98 2.41 -11.63
CA GLN A 108 -3.07 3.39 -12.24
C GLN A 108 -2.75 3.06 -13.70
N SER A 109 -2.57 1.77 -14.03
CA SER A 109 -2.36 1.34 -15.41
C SER A 109 -3.56 1.63 -16.31
N HIS A 110 -4.79 1.35 -15.85
CA HIS A 110 -6.00 1.70 -16.60
C HIS A 110 -6.15 3.21 -16.81
N HIS A 111 -5.84 4.02 -15.79
CA HIS A 111 -5.87 5.48 -15.91
C HIS A 111 -4.79 5.99 -16.87
N ALA A 112 -3.60 5.38 -16.87
CA ALA A 112 -2.52 5.74 -17.76
C ALA A 112 -2.88 5.44 -19.23
N GLU A 113 -3.47 4.28 -19.51
CA GLU A 113 -3.93 3.90 -20.84
C GLU A 113 -4.96 4.91 -21.39
N ALA A 114 -5.91 5.34 -20.57
CA ALA A 114 -6.88 6.37 -20.94
C ALA A 114 -6.24 7.74 -21.28
N LEU A 115 -5.04 8.01 -20.74
CA LEU A 115 -4.30 9.25 -20.96
C LEU A 115 -3.29 9.15 -22.11
N GLU A 116 -2.89 7.96 -22.53
CA GLU A 116 -1.73 7.72 -23.39
C GLU A 116 -1.73 8.57 -24.67
N VAL A 117 -2.87 8.62 -25.37
CA VAL A 117 -3.01 9.35 -26.64
C VAL A 117 -3.03 10.87 -26.43
N SER A 118 -3.70 11.34 -25.38
CA SER A 118 -3.95 12.78 -25.18
C SER A 118 -2.87 13.48 -24.34
N ARG A 119 -2.20 12.73 -23.46
CA ARG A 119 -1.26 13.19 -22.45
C ARG A 119 -0.20 12.11 -22.17
N PRO A 120 0.73 11.87 -23.12
CA PRO A 120 1.70 10.77 -23.03
C PRO A 120 2.67 10.90 -21.84
N GLU A 121 3.15 12.10 -21.52
CA GLU A 121 4.05 12.34 -20.39
C GLU A 121 3.38 12.02 -19.02
N PRO A 122 2.17 12.54 -18.71
CA PRO A 122 1.42 12.10 -17.52
C PRO A 122 1.13 10.60 -17.48
N ALA A 123 0.82 9.97 -18.63
CA ALA A 123 0.59 8.53 -18.71
C ALA A 123 1.85 7.73 -18.34
N ALA A 124 3.01 8.08 -18.91
CA ALA A 124 4.30 7.46 -18.60
C ALA A 124 4.65 7.60 -17.10
N SER A 125 4.48 8.79 -16.53
CA SER A 125 4.68 9.03 -15.09
C SER A 125 3.75 8.17 -14.23
N MET A 126 2.52 7.93 -14.68
CA MET A 126 1.56 7.08 -13.99
C MET A 126 1.94 5.60 -14.05
N LEU A 127 2.38 5.09 -15.20
CA LEU A 127 2.89 3.73 -15.32
C LEU A 127 4.13 3.47 -14.46
N GLN A 128 5.05 4.44 -14.38
CA GLN A 128 6.21 4.33 -13.49
C GLN A 128 5.79 4.24 -12.01
N ARG A 129 4.75 4.99 -11.59
CA ARG A 129 4.18 4.86 -10.24
C ARG A 129 3.56 3.49 -10.02
N ALA A 130 2.85 2.96 -11.02
CA ALA A 130 2.23 1.64 -10.96
C ALA A 130 3.28 0.53 -10.80
N GLN A 131 4.40 0.62 -11.52
CA GLN A 131 5.52 -0.32 -11.41
C GLN A 131 6.18 -0.28 -10.03
N ARG A 132 6.39 0.91 -9.45
CA ARG A 132 6.93 1.04 -8.09
C ARG A 132 6.00 0.41 -7.04
N LEU A 133 4.69 0.52 -7.23
CA LEU A 133 3.70 -0.15 -6.36
C LEU A 133 3.75 -1.67 -6.49
N LEU A 134 4.01 -2.22 -7.68
CA LEU A 134 4.21 -3.67 -7.84
C LEU A 134 5.44 -4.15 -7.09
N GLY A 135 6.57 -3.46 -7.22
CA GLY A 135 7.78 -3.80 -6.44
C GLY A 135 7.53 -3.72 -4.93
N THR A 136 6.77 -2.71 -4.48
CA THR A 136 6.36 -2.61 -3.06
C THR A 136 5.50 -3.81 -2.63
N ALA A 137 4.58 -4.29 -3.48
CA ALA A 137 3.78 -5.46 -3.17
C ALA A 137 4.65 -6.73 -3.04
N GLU A 138 5.60 -6.92 -3.95
CA GLU A 138 6.54 -8.04 -3.93
C GLU A 138 7.43 -8.02 -2.68
N ASP A 139 7.95 -6.85 -2.31
CA ASP A 139 8.72 -6.66 -1.07
C ASP A 139 7.91 -7.05 0.17
N LEU A 140 6.65 -6.61 0.25
CA LEU A 140 5.76 -6.90 1.38
C LEU A 140 5.41 -8.39 1.48
N GLU A 141 5.21 -9.07 0.35
CA GLU A 141 4.98 -10.52 0.31
C GLU A 141 6.20 -11.32 0.74
N GLN A 142 7.39 -10.92 0.29
CA GLN A 142 8.64 -11.52 0.73
C GLN A 142 8.84 -11.30 2.24
N ALA A 143 8.54 -10.10 2.75
CA ALA A 143 8.60 -9.81 4.17
C ALA A 143 7.59 -10.65 4.98
N ALA A 144 6.37 -10.85 4.47
CA ALA A 144 5.38 -11.71 5.11
C ALA A 144 5.85 -13.17 5.20
N ALA A 145 6.45 -13.68 4.11
CA ALA A 145 7.02 -15.02 4.08
C ALA A 145 8.20 -15.17 5.05
N ALA A 146 9.11 -14.18 5.10
CA ALA A 146 10.23 -14.16 6.03
C ALA A 146 9.78 -14.06 7.50
N TRP A 147 8.73 -13.28 7.79
CA TRP A 147 8.13 -13.21 9.13
C TRP A 147 7.60 -14.57 9.57
N ARG A 148 6.81 -15.25 8.72
CA ARG A 148 6.30 -16.60 8.99
C ARG A 148 7.43 -17.62 9.19
N GLY A 149 8.56 -17.42 8.50
CA GLY A 149 9.77 -18.25 8.63
C GLY A 149 10.65 -17.91 9.83
N GLY A 150 10.38 -16.83 10.57
CA GLY A 150 11.24 -16.36 11.66
C GLY A 150 12.60 -15.83 11.20
N THR A 151 12.70 -15.39 9.93
CA THR A 151 13.95 -14.91 9.31
C THR A 151 13.91 -13.42 8.95
N LEU A 152 12.82 -12.72 9.29
CA LEU A 152 12.72 -11.27 9.09
C LEU A 152 13.45 -10.56 10.24
N ASP A 153 14.46 -9.76 9.91
CA ASP A 153 15.37 -9.09 10.84
C ASP A 153 15.08 -7.61 11.03
#